data_AF-A0AAQ3QIV2-F1
#
_entry.id   AF-A0AAQ3QIV2-F1
#
_cell.length_a   1.000
_cell.length_b   1.000
_cell.length_c   1.000
_cell.angle_alpha   90.00
_cell.angle_beta   90.00
_cell.angle_gamma   90.00
#
_symmetry.space_group_name_H-M   'P 1'
#
loop_
_entity.id
_entity.type
_entity.pdbx_description
1 polymer ?
#
loop_
_entity_poly.entity_id
_entity_poly.type
_entity_poly.pdbx_seq_one_letter_code
_entity_poly.pdbx_strand_id
1 'polypeptide(L)'
;MEGLQWKGCVYRIRKCVVDLLSMEDDLMDEDEDEDAWELMGSDLRLKSTFLYCDLNQVISNAREERKKVLTDLANKLFYYMEELDNAVKSRSISSTQVCYNDTVHVLQEVMAALMPLR
;
A
#
# COMPACT_ATOMS: atom_id res chain seq x y z
N MET A 1 1.22 -26.99 6.60
CA MET A 1 0.36 -26.25 5.67
C MET A 1 0.59 -24.73 5.71
N GLU A 2 1.15 -24.19 6.80
CA GLU A 2 1.42 -22.75 7.04
C GLU A 2 2.27 -22.02 5.98
N GLY A 3 3.12 -22.73 5.22
CA GLY A 3 4.01 -22.10 4.25
C GLY A 3 3.37 -21.66 2.93
N LEU A 4 2.29 -22.30 2.48
CA LEU A 4 1.68 -21.99 1.17
C LEU A 4 0.81 -20.73 1.22
N GLN A 5 0.00 -20.59 2.28
CA GLN A 5 -0.86 -19.42 2.47
C GLN A 5 -0.02 -18.14 2.67
N TRP A 6 1.03 -18.21 3.50
CA TRP A 6 1.98 -17.12 3.66
C TRP A 6 2.60 -16.68 2.33
N LYS A 7 3.11 -17.64 1.53
CA LYS A 7 3.72 -17.34 0.23
C LYS A 7 2.71 -16.69 -0.72
N GLY A 8 1.45 -17.13 -0.68
CA GLY A 8 0.36 -16.53 -1.45
C GLY A 8 0.08 -15.08 -1.05
N CYS A 9 -0.02 -14.79 0.25
CA CYS A 9 -0.20 -13.42 0.76
C CYS A 9 0.96 -12.53 0.37
N VAL A 10 2.21 -12.96 0.58
CA VAL A 10 3.39 -12.18 0.20
C VAL A 10 3.43 -11.93 -1.32
N TYR A 11 3.06 -12.91 -2.14
CA TYR A 11 2.97 -12.71 -3.59
C TYR A 11 1.93 -11.64 -3.97
N ARG A 12 0.74 -11.68 -3.37
CA ARG A 12 -0.31 -10.69 -3.65
C ARG A 12 0.05 -9.30 -3.14
N ILE A 13 0.66 -9.19 -1.96
CA ILE A 13 1.20 -7.92 -1.46
C ILE A 13 2.18 -7.33 -2.46
N ARG A 14 3.15 -8.13 -2.94
CA ARG A 14 4.14 -7.68 -3.92
C ARG A 14 3.50 -7.18 -5.21
N LYS A 15 2.50 -7.90 -5.71
CA LYS A 15 1.75 -7.48 -6.90
C LYS A 15 1.03 -6.16 -6.66
N CYS A 16 0.29 -6.05 -5.55
CA CYS A 16 -0.44 -4.83 -5.19
C CYS A 16 0.50 -3.63 -5.02
N VAL A 17 1.67 -3.83 -4.41
CA VAL A 17 2.71 -2.79 -4.30
C VAL A 17 3.17 -2.34 -5.69
N VAL A 18 3.49 -3.26 -6.60
CA VAL A 18 3.89 -2.90 -7.98
C VAL A 18 2.80 -2.10 -8.69
N ASP A 19 1.54 -2.52 -8.54
CA ASP A 19 0.40 -1.81 -9.13
C ASP A 19 0.31 -0.38 -8.56
N LEU A 20 0.44 -0.18 -7.24
CA LEU A 20 0.47 1.14 -6.59
C LEU A 20 1.65 2.02 -7.04
N LEU A 21 2.84 1.42 -7.20
CA LEU A 21 4.03 2.12 -7.69
C LEU A 21 3.91 2.54 -9.16
N SER A 22 2.93 2.00 -9.89
CA SER A 22 2.69 2.34 -11.29
C SER A 22 1.62 3.43 -11.47
N MET A 23 0.99 3.89 -10.38
CA MET A 23 -0.07 4.90 -10.42
C MET A 23 0.44 6.34 -10.44
N GLU A 24 1.76 6.58 -10.43
CA GLU A 24 2.32 7.94 -10.33
C GLU A 24 1.82 8.83 -11.46
N ASP A 25 1.95 8.38 -12.71
CA ASP A 25 1.56 9.19 -13.88
C ASP A 25 0.07 9.55 -13.84
N ASP A 26 -0.81 8.58 -13.52
CA ASP A 26 -2.26 8.80 -13.42
C ASP A 26 -2.61 9.81 -12.30
N LEU A 27 -1.94 9.73 -11.15
CA LEU A 27 -2.22 10.58 -9.98
C LEU A 27 -1.73 12.03 -10.14
N MET A 28 -0.81 12.27 -11.07
CA MET A 28 -0.23 13.59 -11.31
C MET A 28 -0.73 14.25 -12.60
N ASP A 29 -1.69 13.64 -13.29
CA ASP A 29 -2.27 14.23 -14.49
C ASP A 29 -3.21 15.39 -14.11
N GLU A 30 -2.83 16.60 -14.57
CA GLU A 30 -3.58 17.84 -14.28
C GLU A 30 -4.84 17.99 -15.14
N ASP A 31 -4.97 17.19 -16.21
CA ASP A 31 -6.07 17.24 -17.17
C ASP A 31 -7.21 16.25 -16.82
N GLU A 32 -7.09 15.49 -15.73
CA GLU A 32 -8.07 14.48 -15.31
C GLU A 32 -9.43 15.07 -14.87
N ASP A 33 -10.50 14.40 -15.29
CA ASP A 33 -11.87 14.80 -14.95
C ASP A 33 -12.34 14.25 -13.59
N GLU A 34 -13.50 14.72 -13.15
CA GLU A 34 -14.08 14.33 -11.86
C GLU A 34 -14.30 12.81 -11.73
N ASP A 35 -14.69 12.14 -12.82
CA ASP A 35 -14.94 10.70 -12.82
C ASP A 35 -13.62 9.94 -12.67
N ALA A 36 -12.55 10.40 -13.32
CA ALA A 36 -11.21 9.83 -13.17
C ALA A 36 -10.69 9.94 -11.73
N TRP A 37 -10.83 11.10 -11.07
CA TRP A 37 -10.47 11.26 -9.65
C TRP A 37 -11.25 10.31 -8.72
N GLU A 38 -12.54 10.10 -8.97
CA GLU A 38 -13.36 9.16 -8.21
C GLU A 38 -12.94 7.70 -8.44
N LEU A 39 -12.61 7.35 -9.68
CA LEU A 39 -12.09 6.03 -10.05
C LEU A 39 -10.74 5.75 -9.39
N MET A 40 -9.79 6.70 -9.45
CA MET A 40 -8.49 6.58 -8.79
C MET A 40 -8.63 6.39 -7.28
N GLY A 41 -9.48 7.18 -6.62
CA GLY A 41 -9.77 7.00 -5.20
C GLY A 41 -10.38 5.62 -4.92
N SER A 42 -11.27 5.13 -5.78
CA SER A 42 -11.89 3.81 -5.63
C SER A 42 -10.88 2.67 -5.76
N ASP A 43 -9.97 2.74 -6.74
CA ASP A 43 -8.91 1.75 -6.92
C ASP A 43 -7.93 1.78 -5.74
N LEU A 44 -7.54 2.96 -5.25
CA LEU A 44 -6.67 3.11 -4.09
C LEU A 44 -7.28 2.44 -2.83
N ARG A 45 -8.56 2.67 -2.55
CA ARG A 45 -9.28 2.06 -1.42
C ARG A 45 -9.40 0.54 -1.56
N LEU A 46 -9.63 0.05 -2.78
CA LEU A 46 -9.67 -1.38 -3.07
C LEU A 46 -8.31 -2.04 -2.82
N LYS A 47 -7.22 -1.45 -3.34
CA LYS A 47 -5.85 -1.92 -3.11
C LYS A 47 -5.47 -1.90 -1.63
N SER A 48 -5.82 -0.82 -0.92
CA SER A 48 -5.64 -0.70 0.53
C SER A 48 -6.33 -1.85 1.28
N THR A 49 -7.57 -2.17 0.91
CA THR A 49 -8.32 -3.29 1.51
C THR A 49 -7.63 -4.64 1.27
N PHE A 50 -7.15 -4.91 0.05
CA PHE A 50 -6.39 -6.14 -0.23
C PHE A 50 -5.10 -6.22 0.58
N LEU A 51 -4.35 -5.12 0.65
CA LEU A 51 -3.14 -5.05 1.47
C LEU A 51 -3.44 -5.31 2.94
N TYR A 52 -4.53 -4.76 3.48
CA TYR A 52 -4.92 -4.98 4.87
C TYR A 52 -5.18 -6.46 5.15
N CYS A 53 -5.97 -7.12 4.31
CA CYS A 53 -6.27 -8.54 4.47
C CYS A 53 -5.00 -9.40 4.43
N ASP A 54 -4.12 -9.18 3.45
CA ASP A 54 -2.92 -9.99 3.29
C ASP A 54 -1.84 -9.67 4.34
N LEU A 55 -1.64 -8.40 4.71
CA LEU A 55 -0.71 -8.02 5.77
C LEU A 55 -1.16 -8.54 7.12
N ASN A 56 -2.47 -8.48 7.43
CA ASN A 56 -2.99 -9.04 8.67
C ASN A 56 -2.75 -10.56 8.76
N GLN A 57 -2.94 -11.28 7.66
CA GLN A 57 -2.63 -12.72 7.60
C GLN A 57 -1.13 -12.97 7.79
N VAL A 58 -0.26 -12.20 7.14
CA VAL A 58 1.20 -12.28 7.32
C VAL A 58 1.55 -12.01 8.79
N ILE A 59 1.16 -10.87 9.35
CA ILE A 59 1.48 -10.48 10.73
C ILE A 59 1.03 -11.54 11.74
N SER A 60 -0.19 -12.08 11.58
CA SER A 60 -0.75 -13.08 12.48
C SER A 60 0.07 -14.38 12.51
N ASN A 61 0.73 -14.74 11.41
CA ASN A 61 1.56 -15.94 11.28
C ASN A 61 3.06 -15.66 11.45
N ALA A 62 3.46 -14.42 11.74
CA ALA A 62 4.86 -14.06 11.95
C ALA A 62 5.34 -14.47 13.35
N ARG A 63 6.64 -14.80 13.45
CA ARG A 63 7.34 -14.96 14.75
C ARG A 63 7.35 -13.63 15.51
N GLU A 64 7.38 -13.67 16.83
CA GLU A 64 7.24 -12.47 17.68
C GLU A 64 8.26 -11.37 17.35
N GLU A 65 9.50 -11.72 17.02
CA GLU A 65 10.53 -10.71 16.66
C GLU A 65 10.17 -9.94 15.39
N ARG A 66 9.53 -10.60 14.41
CA ARG A 66 9.09 -9.97 13.16
C ARG A 66 7.70 -9.38 13.25
N LYS A 67 6.83 -9.93 14.10
CA LYS A 67 5.44 -9.50 14.25
C LYS A 67 5.39 -8.01 14.59
N LYS A 68 6.19 -7.56 15.57
CA LYS A 68 6.25 -6.13 15.94
C LYS A 68 6.66 -5.24 14.76
N VAL A 69 7.74 -5.59 14.06
CA VAL A 69 8.24 -4.81 12.92
C VAL A 69 7.20 -4.71 11.80
N LEU A 70 6.55 -5.82 11.47
CA LEU A 70 5.52 -5.85 10.42
C LEU A 70 4.26 -5.08 10.83
N THR A 71 3.86 -5.15 12.10
CA THR A 71 2.73 -4.36 12.61
C THR A 71 3.03 -2.87 12.57
N ASP A 72 4.22 -2.45 13.01
CA ASP A 72 4.61 -1.04 13.01
C ASP A 72 4.65 -0.48 11.57
N LEU A 73 5.18 -1.25 10.62
CA LEU A 73 5.17 -0.89 9.20
C LEU A 73 3.76 -0.87 8.59
N ALA A 74 2.90 -1.83 8.93
CA ALA A 74 1.53 -1.85 8.43
C ALA A 74 0.74 -0.64 8.94
N ASN A 75 0.87 -0.30 10.22
CA ASN A 75 0.23 0.90 10.78
C ASN A 75 0.71 2.17 10.08
N LYS A 76 2.03 2.30 9.85
CA LYS A 76 2.62 3.42 9.11
C LYS A 76 2.09 3.47 7.67
N LEU A 77 1.98 2.32 6.99
CA LEU A 77 1.47 2.24 5.63
C LEU A 77 0.01 2.72 5.57
N PHE A 78 -0.86 2.20 6.43
CA PHE A 78 -2.28 2.55 6.38
C PHE A 78 -2.56 4.00 6.76
N TYR A 79 -1.72 4.59 7.62
CA TYR A 79 -1.73 6.02 7.87
C TYR A 79 -1.49 6.81 6.57
N TYR A 80 -0.41 6.54 5.84
CA TYR A 80 -0.13 7.28 4.60
C TYR A 80 -1.10 6.96 3.46
N MET A 81 -1.65 5.75 3.40
CA MET A 81 -2.72 5.41 2.46
C MET A 81 -4.00 6.22 2.73
N GLU A 82 -4.32 6.49 4.01
CA GLU A 82 -5.44 7.37 4.39
C GLU A 82 -5.17 8.82 4.00
N GLU A 83 -3.96 9.32 4.24
CA GLU A 83 -3.55 10.67 3.81
C GLU A 83 -3.61 10.82 2.28
N LEU A 84 -3.16 9.81 1.54
CA LEU A 84 -3.24 9.78 0.07
C LEU A 84 -4.69 9.75 -0.42
N ASP A 85 -5.57 8.96 0.19
CA ASP A 85 -7.00 8.94 -0.14
C ASP A 85 -7.66 10.32 0.13
N ASN A 86 -7.29 10.98 1.22
CA ASN A 86 -7.74 12.34 1.52
C ASN A 86 -7.23 13.35 0.49
N ALA A 87 -5.97 13.25 0.07
CA ALA A 87 -5.39 14.11 -0.96
C ALA A 87 -6.08 13.92 -2.32
N VAL A 88 -6.29 12.67 -2.75
CA VAL A 88 -7.02 12.33 -3.98
C VAL A 88 -8.45 12.87 -3.95
N LYS A 89 -9.16 12.73 -2.83
CA LYS A 89 -10.51 13.32 -2.65
C LYS A 89 -10.52 14.84 -2.75
N SER A 90 -9.46 15.49 -2.27
CA SER A 90 -9.30 16.94 -2.37
C SER A 90 -8.91 17.43 -3.77
N ARG A 91 -8.53 16.50 -4.66
CA ARG A 91 -8.05 16.77 -6.03
C ARG A 91 -6.87 17.75 -6.06
N SER A 92 -6.06 17.73 -5.01
CA SER A 92 -4.88 18.59 -4.89
C SER A 92 -3.66 17.82 -5.33
N ILE A 93 -3.20 18.05 -6.56
CA ILE A 93 -2.05 17.35 -7.15
C ILE A 93 -0.79 17.49 -6.28
N SER A 94 -0.53 18.70 -5.77
CA SER A 94 0.61 18.94 -4.88
C SER A 94 0.52 18.12 -3.59
N SER A 95 -0.66 18.01 -2.98
CA SER A 95 -0.88 17.19 -1.78
C SER A 95 -0.81 15.70 -2.11
N THR A 96 -1.38 15.29 -3.24
CA THR A 96 -1.35 13.91 -3.75
C THR A 96 0.08 13.45 -3.98
N GLN A 97 0.93 14.26 -4.62
CA GLN A 97 2.34 13.94 -4.82
C GLN A 97 3.10 13.73 -3.52
N VAL A 98 2.90 14.61 -2.52
CA VAL A 98 3.56 14.47 -1.22
C VAL A 98 3.12 13.17 -0.54
N CYS A 99 1.82 12.93 -0.45
CA CYS A 99 1.27 11.73 0.19
C CYS A 99 1.65 10.44 -0.58
N TYR A 100 1.74 10.52 -1.91
CA TYR A 100 2.16 9.43 -2.76
C TYR A 100 3.61 9.06 -2.48
N ASN A 101 4.52 10.04 -2.43
CA ASN A 101 5.92 9.81 -2.12
C ASN A 101 6.13 9.18 -0.74
N ASP A 102 5.40 9.66 0.27
CA ASP A 102 5.45 9.06 1.61
C ASP A 102 4.93 7.63 1.61
N THR A 103 3.83 7.37 0.89
CA THR A 103 3.26 6.03 0.71
C THR A 103 4.25 5.10 0.00
N VAL A 104 4.87 5.53 -1.10
CA VAL A 104 5.89 4.79 -1.86
C VAL A 104 7.05 4.39 -0.95
N HIS A 105 7.54 5.32 -0.14
CA HIS A 105 8.63 5.05 0.78
C HIS A 105 8.30 3.92 1.76
N VAL A 106 7.10 3.93 2.34
CA VAL A 106 6.67 2.87 3.26
C VAL A 106 6.37 1.56 2.55
N LEU A 107 5.81 1.59 1.33
CA LEU A 107 5.63 0.39 0.51
C LEU A 107 6.98 -0.31 0.25
N GLN A 108 8.04 0.45 0.00
CA GLN A 108 9.40 -0.08 -0.15
C GLN A 108 9.94 -0.71 1.14
N GLU A 109 9.70 -0.08 2.30
CA GLU A 109 10.05 -0.64 3.62
C GLU A 109 9.31 -1.96 3.88
N VAL A 110 8.00 -2.02 3.59
CA VAL A 110 7.19 -3.24 3.70
C VAL A 110 7.74 -4.34 2.81
N MET A 111 8.06 -4.03 1.55
CA MET A 111 8.65 -4.99 0.62
C MET A 111 9.98 -5.55 1.11
N ALA A 112 10.84 -4.70 1.67
CA ALA A 112 12.11 -5.11 2.27
C ALA A 112 11.90 -6.03 3.49
N ALA A 113 10.96 -5.69 4.38
CA ALA A 113 10.64 -6.49 5.56
C ALA A 113 10.04 -7.88 5.22
N LEU A 114 9.42 -8.01 4.05
CA LEU A 114 8.88 -9.28 3.53
C LEU A 114 9.90 -10.12 2.76
N MET A 115 11.13 -9.62 2.55
CA MET A 115 12.20 -10.44 1.98
C MET A 115 12.75 -11.41 3.05
N PRO A 116 13.08 -12.67 2.69
CA PRO A 116 13.79 -13.54 3.61
C PRO A 116 15.15 -12.92 3.95
N LEU A 117 15.49 -12.85 5.24
CA LEU A 117 16.86 -12.62 5.68
C LEU A 117 17.73 -13.73 5.08
N ARG A 118 18.79 -13.35 4.34
CA ARG A 118 19.78 -14.27 3.76
C ARG A 118 20.58 -14.98 4.85
#